data_AF-A0AAD4HIE1-F1
#
_entry.id   AF-A0AAD4HIE1-F1
#
_cell.length_a   1.000
_cell.length_b   1.000
_cell.length_c   1.000
_cell.angle_alpha   90.00
_cell.angle_beta   90.00
_cell.angle_gamma   90.00
#
_symmetry.space_group_name_H-M   'P 1'
#
loop_
_entity.id
_entity.type
_entity.pdbx_description
1 polymer ?
#
loop_
_entity_poly.entity_id
_entity_poly.type
_entity_poly.pdbx_seq_one_letter_code
_entity_poly.pdbx_strand_id
1 'polypeptide(L)'
;MVAIELGLCCVISAGFHNAYFILRSDNQGVVGAFKAGISHNSEQNSILCCIIFLFQEFSMWFSIIWVPSAENLADAPSHGVHSTAKRFAFTPRIPHHLRKFFCLHP
;
A
#
# COMPACT_ATOMS: atom_id res chain seq x y z
N MET A 1 -2.35 -5.29 2.54
CA MET A 1 -0.87 -5.30 2.51
C MET A 1 -0.33 -5.05 1.12
N VAL A 2 -0.69 -5.89 0.13
CA VAL A 2 -0.32 -5.72 -1.30
C VAL A 2 -0.52 -4.29 -1.82
N ALA A 3 -1.72 -3.72 -1.60
CA ALA A 3 -2.04 -2.36 -2.05
C ALA A 3 -1.14 -1.27 -1.44
N ILE A 4 -0.65 -1.47 -0.20
CA ILE A 4 0.24 -0.52 0.46
C ILE A 4 1.64 -0.58 -0.14
N GLU A 5 2.17 -1.79 -0.37
CA GLU A 5 3.46 -1.93 -1.05
C GLU A 5 3.40 -1.31 -2.46
N LEU A 6 2.34 -1.57 -3.22
CA LEU A 6 2.16 -0.95 -4.53
C LEU A 6 2.07 0.58 -4.46
N GLY A 7 1.30 1.12 -3.51
CA GLY A 7 1.23 2.56 -3.29
C GLY A 7 2.60 3.16 -2.96
N LEU A 8 3.40 2.45 -2.16
CA LEU A 8 4.78 2.85 -1.85
C LEU A 8 5.67 2.82 -3.08
N CYS A 9 5.58 1.77 -3.90
CA CYS A 9 6.29 1.71 -5.18
C CYS A 9 5.88 2.86 -6.13
N CYS A 10 4.60 3.25 -6.17
CA CYS A 10 4.13 4.39 -6.96
C CYS A 10 4.87 5.67 -6.55
N VAL A 11 4.87 6.00 -5.26
CA VAL A 11 5.48 7.24 -4.76
C VAL A 11 7.00 7.22 -4.92
N ILE A 12 7.66 6.08 -4.69
CA ILE A 12 9.10 5.91 -4.98
C ILE A 12 9.38 6.17 -6.46
N SER A 13 8.57 5.59 -7.35
CA SER A 13 8.73 5.76 -8.81
C SER A 13 8.50 7.20 -9.27
N ALA A 14 7.75 7.98 -8.49
CA ALA A 14 7.56 9.41 -8.70
C ALA A 14 8.69 10.27 -8.13
N GLY A 15 9.71 9.66 -7.50
CA GLY A 15 10.89 10.33 -6.97
C GLY A 15 10.79 10.76 -5.50
N PHE A 16 9.77 10.31 -4.76
CA PHE A 16 9.68 10.63 -3.34
C PHE A 16 10.69 9.83 -2.52
N HIS A 17 11.42 10.53 -1.66
CA HIS A 17 12.33 10.02 -0.64
C HIS A 17 12.36 11.01 0.52
N ASN A 18 12.87 10.62 1.70
CA ASN A 18 12.91 11.49 2.88
C ASN A 18 11.53 12.12 3.23
N ALA A 19 10.47 11.30 3.23
CA ALA A 19 9.09 11.77 3.28
C ALA A 19 8.26 11.02 4.33
N TYR A 20 7.26 11.71 4.89
CA TYR A 20 6.31 11.14 5.83
C TYR A 20 4.91 11.05 5.20
N PHE A 21 4.26 9.89 5.36
CA PHE A 21 2.95 9.61 4.78
C PHE A 21 1.92 9.24 5.83
N ILE A 22 0.66 9.55 5.54
CA ILE A 22 -0.48 9.06 6.33
C ILE A 22 -1.20 8.00 5.50
N LEU A 23 -1.16 6.76 5.96
CA LEU A 23 -1.92 5.65 5.38
C LEU A 23 -3.29 5.58 6.05
N ARG A 24 -4.35 5.66 5.25
CA ARG A 24 -5.74 5.45 5.70
C ARG A 24 -6.19 4.08 5.23
N SER A 25 -6.73 3.27 6.15
CA SER A 25 -7.20 1.92 5.85
C SER A 25 -8.43 1.61 6.68
N ASP A 26 -9.47 1.07 6.06
CA ASP A 26 -10.63 0.50 6.77
C ASP A 26 -10.41 -0.94 7.22
N ASN A 27 -9.38 -1.61 6.69
CA ASN A 27 -8.99 -2.95 7.09
C ASN A 27 -8.25 -2.96 8.44
N GLN A 28 -8.96 -3.37 9.50
CA GLN A 28 -8.39 -3.47 10.85
C GLN A 28 -7.21 -4.45 10.94
N GLY A 29 -7.21 -5.56 10.18
CA GLY A 29 -6.12 -6.52 10.17
C GLY A 29 -4.82 -5.93 9.62
N VAL A 30 -4.91 -5.06 8.62
CA VAL A 30 -3.75 -4.32 8.10
C VAL A 30 -3.26 -3.30 9.13
N VAL A 31 -4.16 -2.51 9.73
CA VAL A 31 -3.81 -1.54 10.78
C VAL A 31 -3.13 -2.24 11.96
N GLY A 32 -3.70 -3.36 12.42
CA GLY A 32 -3.16 -4.17 13.50
C GLY A 32 -1.77 -4.70 13.19
N ALA A 33 -1.56 -5.25 11.99
CA ALA A 33 -0.25 -5.78 11.59
C ALA A 33 0.85 -4.71 11.59
N PHE A 34 0.56 -3.50 11.11
CA PHE A 34 1.53 -2.40 11.14
C PHE A 34 1.82 -1.89 12.55
N LYS A 35 0.80 -1.80 13.42
CA LYS A 35 1.00 -1.41 14.82
C LYS A 35 1.80 -2.44 15.60
N ALA A 36 1.59 -3.73 15.32
CA ALA A 36 2.32 -4.82 15.95
C ALA A 36 3.72 -5.03 15.37
N GLY A 37 3.99 -4.54 14.17
CA GLY A 37 5.21 -4.83 13.42
C GLY A 37 5.29 -6.27 12.88
N ILE A 38 4.20 -7.03 12.97
CA ILE A 38 4.14 -8.45 12.59
C ILE A 38 2.71 -8.83 12.16
N SER A 39 2.61 -9.82 11.28
CA SER A 39 1.37 -10.51 10.91
C SER A 39 1.47 -12.01 11.16
N HIS A 40 0.40 -12.63 11.65
CA HIS A 40 0.34 -14.10 11.84
C HIS A 40 0.16 -14.84 10.50
N ASN A 41 -0.41 -14.17 9.49
CA ASN A 41 -0.40 -14.69 8.13
C ASN A 41 0.99 -14.49 7.52
N SER A 42 1.65 -15.57 7.14
CA SER A 42 3.03 -15.59 6.65
C SER A 42 3.22 -14.77 5.38
N GLU A 43 2.31 -14.88 4.41
CA GLU A 43 2.39 -14.09 3.17
C GLU A 43 2.24 -12.60 3.44
N GLN A 44 1.28 -12.21 4.28
CA GLN A 44 1.11 -10.82 4.70
C GLN A 44 2.34 -10.31 5.47
N ASN A 45 2.95 -11.16 6.29
CA ASN A 45 4.15 -10.80 7.05
C ASN A 45 5.36 -10.58 6.13
N SER A 46 5.54 -11.43 5.11
CA SER A 46 6.59 -11.23 4.11
C SER A 46 6.44 -9.89 3.38
N ILE A 47 5.22 -9.53 2.98
CA ILE A 47 4.95 -8.23 2.34
C ILE A 47 5.19 -7.08 3.33
N LEU A 48 4.81 -7.22 4.60
CA LEU A 48 5.09 -6.23 5.63
C LEU A 48 6.60 -5.98 5.78
N CYS A 49 7.42 -7.03 5.79
CA CYS A 49 8.88 -6.90 5.81
C CYS A 49 9.40 -6.15 4.59
N CYS A 50 8.89 -6.43 3.38
CA CYS A 50 9.25 -5.69 2.17
C CYS A 50 8.89 -4.20 2.29
N ILE A 51 7.71 -3.88 2.83
CA ILE A 51 7.28 -2.50 3.04
C ILE A 51 8.22 -1.78 4.03
N ILE A 52 8.57 -2.41 5.14
CA ILE A 52 9.49 -1.83 6.13
C ILE A 52 10.87 -1.59 5.52
N PHE A 53 11.38 -2.54 4.74
CA PHE A 53 12.63 -2.39 4.01
C PHE A 53 12.60 -1.19 3.05
N LEU A 54 11.53 -1.02 2.27
CA LEU A 54 11.38 0.14 1.37
C LEU A 54 11.30 1.46 2.14
N PHE A 55 10.64 1.50 3.29
CA PHE A 55 10.64 2.69 4.14
C PHE A 55 12.06 3.05 4.61
N GLN A 56 12.86 2.06 5.01
CA GLN A 56 14.25 2.29 5.43
C GLN A 56 15.13 2.76 4.26
N GLU A 57 15.10 2.05 3.14
CA GLU A 57 15.94 2.31 1.96
C GLU A 57 15.77 3.74 1.43
N PHE A 58 14.53 4.24 1.39
CA PHE A 58 14.22 5.56 0.85
C PHE A 58 14.07 6.65 1.92
N SER A 59 14.44 6.34 3.17
CA SER A 59 14.27 7.24 4.33
C SER A 59 12.84 7.77 4.45
N MET A 60 11.84 6.90 4.30
CA MET A 60 10.44 7.26 4.40
C MET A 60 9.83 6.75 5.69
N TRP A 61 8.83 7.48 6.19
CA TRP A 61 8.10 7.15 7.41
C TRP A 61 6.61 7.22 7.17
N PHE A 62 5.83 6.60 8.03
CA PHE A 62 4.38 6.70 7.94
C PHE A 62 3.71 6.59 9.30
N SER A 63 2.44 6.99 9.33
CA SER A 63 1.50 6.49 10.33
C SER A 63 0.28 5.91 9.63
N ILE A 64 -0.30 4.89 10.25
CA ILE A 64 -1.51 4.25 9.75
C ILE A 64 -2.69 4.56 10.65
N ILE A 65 -3.79 5.01 10.04
CA ILE A 65 -5.02 5.41 10.70
C ILE A 65 -6.14 4.51 10.20
N TRP A 66 -6.87 3.93 11.14
CA TRP A 66 -8.12 3.23 10.81
C TRP A 66 -9.19 4.27 10.47
N VAL A 67 -9.92 4.05 9.38
CA VAL A 67 -11.06 4.87 8.98
C VAL A 67 -12.27 3.99 8.67
N PRO A 68 -13.51 4.46 8.86
CA PRO A 68 -14.69 3.74 8.37
C PRO A 68 -14.64 3.59 6.85
N SER A 69 -15.19 2.50 6.29
CA SER A 69 -15.20 2.25 4.83
C SER A 69 -15.86 3.39 4.04
N ALA A 70 -16.89 4.04 4.58
CA ALA A 70 -17.52 5.21 3.96
C ALA A 70 -16.56 6.41 3.77
N GLU A 71 -15.48 6.48 4.56
CA GLU A 71 -14.44 7.51 4.45
C GLU A 71 -13.17 7.02 3.71
N ASN A 72 -13.16 5.75 3.28
CA ASN A 72 -12.05 5.19 2.54
C ASN A 72 -12.15 5.62 1.07
N LEU A 73 -11.39 6.66 0.71
CA LEU A 73 -11.33 7.15 -0.67
C LEU A 73 -10.86 6.10 -1.69
N ALA A 74 -10.24 5.00 -1.23
CA ALA A 74 -9.83 3.89 -2.09
C ALA A 74 -10.94 2.85 -2.36
N ASP A 75 -12.07 2.92 -1.65
CA ASP A 75 -13.16 1.95 -1.77
C ASP A 75 -13.78 1.94 -3.18
N ALA A 76 -14.36 3.07 -3.60
CA ALA A 76 -14.92 3.24 -4.95
C ALA A 76 -13.95 2.85 -6.09
N PRO A 77 -12.69 3.37 -6.15
CA PRO A 77 -11.78 2.97 -7.22
C PRO A 77 -11.36 1.51 -7.15
N SER A 78 -11.34 0.86 -5.98
CA SER A 78 -11.09 -0.58 -5.86
C SER A 78 -12.22 -1.44 -6.44
N HIS A 79 -13.44 -0.89 -6.49
CA HIS A 79 -14.60 -1.46 -7.16
C HIS A 79 -14.74 -1.05 -8.64
N GLY A 80 -13.71 -0.41 -9.22
CA GLY A 80 -13.72 0.04 -10.62
C GLY A 80 -14.54 1.33 -10.85
N VAL A 81 -15.03 1.97 -9.79
CA VAL A 81 -15.72 3.27 -9.87
C VAL A 81 -14.66 4.37 -9.84
N HIS A 82 -14.28 4.83 -11.02
CA HIS A 82 -13.27 5.88 -11.17
C HIS A 82 -13.93 7.25 -11.22
N SER A 83 -13.48 8.18 -10.36
CA SER A 83 -13.84 9.58 -10.49
C SER A 83 -13.04 10.25 -11.62
N THR A 84 -13.48 11.43 -12.05
CA THR A 84 -12.70 12.32 -12.94
C THR A 84 -11.48 12.95 -12.24
N ALA A 85 -11.21 12.59 -10.99
CA ALA A 85 -10.06 13.10 -10.24
C ALA A 85 -8.74 12.67 -10.90
N LYS A 86 -7.70 13.49 -10.68
CA LYS A 86 -6.35 13.18 -11.16
C LYS A 86 -5.89 11.85 -10.57
N ARG A 87 -5.60 10.89 -11.45
CA ARG A 87 -4.87 9.67 -11.08
C ARG A 87 -3.44 10.02 -10.75
N PHE A 88 -2.83 9.22 -9.88
CA PHE A 88 -1.40 9.33 -9.65
C PHE A 88 -0.66 8.99 -10.96
N ALA A 89 0.18 9.90 -11.44
CA ALA A 89 0.72 9.85 -12.80
C ALA A 89 1.75 8.72 -13.02
N PHE A 90 2.26 8.14 -11.95
CA PHE A 90 3.31 7.14 -12.00
C PHE A 90 2.75 5.76 -11.70
N THR A 91 2.87 4.87 -12.68
CA THR A 91 2.56 3.44 -12.52
C THR A 91 3.86 2.70 -12.20
N PRO A 92 3.99 2.09 -11.01
CA PRO A 92 5.17 1.34 -10.66
C PRO A 92 5.19 0.02 -11.43
N ARG A 93 6.41 -0.51 -11.64
CA ARG A 93 6.54 -1.91 -12.02
C ARG A 93 6.07 -2.78 -10.86
N ILE A 94 5.13 -3.69 -11.11
CA ILE A 94 4.66 -4.63 -10.09
C ILE A 94 5.84 -5.51 -9.61
N PRO A 95 6.20 -5.47 -8.32
CA PRO A 95 7.22 -6.32 -7.74
C PRO A 95 6.94 -7.81 -8.01
N HIS A 96 7.99 -8.60 -8.25
CA HIS A 96 7.84 -9.99 -8.68
C HIS A 96 7.00 -10.82 -7.70
N HIS A 97 7.23 -10.69 -6.39
CA HIS A 97 6.52 -11.43 -5.34
C HIS A 97 5.04 -11.03 -5.20
N LEU A 98 4.65 -9.87 -5.73
CA LEU A 98 3.25 -9.43 -5.72
C LEU A 98 2.44 -9.93 -6.92
N ARG A 99 3.09 -10.40 -7.98
CA ARG A 99 2.41 -10.81 -9.23
C ARG A 99 1.33 -11.86 -9.01
N LYS A 100 1.53 -12.78 -8.06
CA LYS A 100 0.57 -13.85 -7.74
C LYS A 100 -0.79 -13.34 -7.22
N PHE A 101 -0.85 -12.09 -6.74
CA PHE A 101 -2.09 -11.48 -6.26
C PHE A 101 -2.87 -10.77 -7.37
N PHE A 102 -2.33 -10.71 -8.59
CA PHE A 102 -3.00 -10.14 -9.74
C PHE A 102 -3.35 -11.26 -10.71
N CYS A 103 -4.63 -11.36 -11.07
CA CYS A 103 -5.03 -12.12 -12.25
C CYS A 103 -4.54 -11.35 -13.49
N LEU A 104 -3.30 -11.61 -13.90
CA LEU A 104 -2.85 -11.30 -15.25
C LEU A 104 -3.57 -12.27 -16.17
N HIS A 105 -4.81 -11.96 -16.55
CA HIS A 105 -5.38 -12.64 -17.71
C HIS A 105 -4.48 -12.33 -18.91
N PRO A 106 -4.08 -13.35 -19.69
CA PRO A 106 -3.28 -13.15 -20.89
C PRO A 106 -3.99 -12.25 -21.91
#